data_AF-A0A536WFE2-F1
#
_entry.id   AF-A0A536WFE2-F1
#
_cell.length_a   1.000
_cell.length_b   1.000
_cell.length_c   1.000
_cell.angle_alpha   90.00
_cell.angle_beta   90.00
_cell.angle_gamma   90.00
#
_symmetry.space_group_name_H-M   'P 1'
#
loop_
_entity.id
_entity.type
_entity.pdbx_description
1 polymer ?
#
loop_
_entity_poly.entity_id
_entity_poly.type
_entity_poly.pdbx_seq_one_letter_code
_entity_poly.pdbx_strand_id
1 'polypeptide(L)' 'MNDRAPVTHDLHARSAVRALVASQIREVANAGMGDADILPFWFGEPDEVTPAYIRDA' A
#
# COMPACT_ATOMS: atom_id res chain seq x y z
N MET A 1 -12.79 -43.15 -17.01
CA MET A 1 -13.80 -42.08 -17.00
C MET A 1 -13.41 -41.01 -15.98
N ASN A 2 -12.43 -40.17 -16.35
CA ASN A 2 -12.15 -38.79 -15.90
C ASN A 2 -10.65 -38.53 -16.07
N ASP A 3 -10.25 -38.18 -17.29
CA ASP A 3 -8.95 -37.57 -17.54
C ASP A 3 -9.18 -36.05 -17.62
N ARG A 4 -8.91 -35.34 -16.52
CA ARG A 4 -8.88 -33.88 -16.54
C ARG A 4 -7.43 -33.48 -16.79
N ALA A 5 -7.10 -33.15 -18.03
CA ALA A 5 -5.79 -32.59 -18.36
C ALA A 5 -5.54 -31.33 -17.51
N PRO A 6 -4.31 -31.12 -17.00
CA PRO A 6 -3.99 -29.96 -16.18
C PRO A 6 -4.15 -28.70 -17.03
N VAL A 7 -5.02 -27.79 -16.60
CA VAL A 7 -5.17 -26.48 -17.25
C VAL A 7 -3.97 -25.64 -16.83
N THR A 8 -3.00 -25.50 -17.72
CA THR A 8 -1.87 -24.60 -17.55
C THR A 8 -2.41 -23.18 -17.49
N HIS A 9 -2.41 -22.59 -16.29
CA HIS A 9 -2.75 -21.19 -16.13
C HIS A 9 -1.52 -20.36 -16.46
N ASP A 10 -1.68 -19.41 -17.36
CA ASP A 10 -0.67 -18.40 -17.61
C ASP A 10 -0.53 -17.53 -16.35
N LEU A 11 0.59 -17.70 -15.64
CA LEU A 11 0.88 -17.02 -14.37
C LEU A 11 1.39 -15.60 -14.62
N HIS A 12 0.54 -14.79 -15.24
CA HIS A 12 0.82 -13.39 -15.49
C HIS A 12 -0.20 -12.48 -14.81
N ALA A 13 0.29 -11.35 -14.30
CA ALA A 13 -0.56 -10.32 -13.70
C ALA A 13 -1.51 -9.71 -14.74
N ARG A 14 -2.72 -9.31 -14.31
CA ARG A 14 -3.70 -8.61 -15.15
C ARG A 14 -3.08 -7.32 -15.72
N SER A 15 -3.51 -6.92 -16.91
CA SER A 15 -3.02 -5.70 -17.59
C SER A 15 -3.05 -4.47 -16.67
N ALA A 16 -4.15 -4.26 -15.94
CA ALA A 16 -4.30 -3.13 -15.02
C ALA A 16 -3.23 -3.10 -13.91
N VAL A 17 -2.85 -4.27 -13.37
CA VAL A 17 -1.81 -4.36 -12.32
C VAL A 17 -0.44 -4.03 -12.91
N ARG A 18 -0.15 -4.49 -14.13
CA ARG A 18 1.11 -4.18 -14.83
C ARG A 18 1.23 -2.70 -15.23
N ALA A 19 0.09 -2.00 -15.33
CA ALA A 19 0.04 -0.59 -15.66
C ALA A 19 0.11 0.35 -14.44
N LEU A 20 0.14 -0.19 -13.21
CA LEU A 20 0.30 0.62 -12.01
C LEU A 20 1.67 1.33 -12.03
N VAL A 21 1.64 2.64 -11.82
CA VAL A 21 2.85 3.48 -11.71
C VAL A 21 3.30 3.57 -10.25
N ALA A 22 4.55 3.98 -10.04
CA ALA A 22 5.05 4.31 -8.71
C ALA A 22 4.27 5.49 -8.11
N SER A 23 4.11 5.48 -6.79
CA SER A 23 3.46 6.57 -6.07
C SER A 23 4.44 7.72 -5.83
N GLN A 24 4.12 8.92 -6.31
CA GLN A 24 4.92 10.11 -6.04
C GLN A 24 4.96 10.49 -4.54
N ILE A 25 3.89 10.20 -3.79
CA ILE A 25 3.86 10.37 -2.33
C ILE A 25 4.93 9.48 -1.66
N ARG A 26 5.10 8.26 -2.18
CA ARG A 26 6.12 7.33 -1.68
C ARG A 26 7.54 7.84 -1.95
N GLU A 27 7.77 8.54 -3.06
CA GLU A 27 9.08 9.12 -3.36
C GLU A 27 9.47 10.19 -2.32
N VAL A 28 8.55 11.08 -1.98
CA VAL A 28 8.76 12.11 -0.93
C VAL A 28 9.04 11.45 0.42
N ALA A 29 8.23 10.46 0.81
CA ALA A 29 8.43 9.76 2.07
C ALA A 29 9.80 9.06 2.11
N ASN A 30 10.19 8.36 1.03
CA ASN A 30 11.47 7.67 0.96
C ASN A 30 12.67 8.62 1.01
N ALA A 31 12.54 9.85 0.50
CA ALA A 31 13.62 10.83 0.52
C ALA A 31 13.96 11.33 1.93
N GLY A 32 12.98 11.36 2.84
CA GLY A 32 13.16 11.82 4.22
C GLY A 32 13.11 10.74 5.30
N MET A 33 12.78 9.49 4.95
CA MET A 33 12.61 8.41 5.93
C MET A 33 13.95 8.02 6.57
N GLY A 34 14.02 8.10 7.90
CA GLY A 34 15.21 7.70 8.68
C GLY A 34 16.28 8.78 8.80
N ASP A 35 16.09 9.94 8.18
CA ASP A 35 16.92 11.11 8.41
C ASP A 35 16.48 11.83 9.70
N ALA A 36 17.41 12.03 10.62
CA ALA A 36 17.14 12.67 11.91
C ALA A 36 16.97 14.19 11.80
N ASP A 37 17.43 14.80 10.71
CA ASP A 37 17.37 16.24 10.47
C ASP A 37 16.09 16.66 9.71
N ILE A 38 15.21 15.70 9.38
CA ILE A 38 13.97 15.93 8.64
C ILE A 38 12.74 15.66 9.51
N LEU A 39 11.82 16.63 9.56
CA LEU A 39 10.53 16.47 10.21
C LEU A 39 9.49 15.91 9.22
N PRO A 40 8.87 14.74 9.51
CA PRO A 40 7.98 14.06 8.57
C PRO A 40 6.53 14.56 8.63
N PHE A 41 6.14 15.45 7.72
CA PHE A 41 4.77 15.99 7.59
C PHE A 41 3.95 15.37 6.44
N TRP A 42 4.36 14.21 5.92
CA TRP A 42 3.66 13.50 4.82
C TRP A 42 2.70 12.40 5.32
N PHE A 43 2.44 12.31 6.61
CA PHE A 43 1.43 11.39 7.15
C PHE A 43 0.03 11.92 6.83
N GLY A 44 -0.83 11.02 6.33
CA GLY A 44 -2.24 11.33 6.04
C GLY A 44 -3.19 11.04 7.20
N GLU A 45 -2.68 10.45 8.28
CA GLU A 45 -3.47 10.12 9.48
C GLU A 45 -3.35 11.24 10.52
N PRO A 46 -4.41 11.50 11.31
CA PRO A 46 -4.34 12.39 12.45
C PRO A 46 -3.26 11.95 13.46
N ASP A 47 -2.56 12.92 14.04
CA ASP A 47 -1.66 12.73 15.18
C ASP A 47 -2.42 12.60 16.52
N GLU A 48 -3.64 13.11 16.57
CA GLU A 48 -4.51 13.02 17.73
C GLU A 48 -5.18 11.63 17.84
N VAL A 49 -5.30 11.16 19.08
CA VAL A 49 -6.05 9.93 19.37
C VAL A 49 -7.54 10.15 19.11
N THR A 50 -8.22 9.14 18.53
CA THR A 50 -9.67 9.16 18.37
C THR A 50 -10.37 9.46 19.70
N PRO A 51 -11.30 10.43 19.82
CA PRO A 51 -11.89 10.81 21.11
C PRO A 51 -12.46 9.66 21.95
N ALA A 52 -12.36 9.76 23.28
CA ALA A 52 -12.75 8.69 24.22
C ALA A 52 -14.22 8.23 24.03
N TYR A 53 -15.16 9.17 23.87
CA TYR A 53 -16.58 8.85 23.70
C TYR A 53 -16.90 8.03 22.43
N ILE A 54 -16.00 8.00 21.43
CA ILE A 54 -16.12 7.14 20.25
C ILE A 54 -15.54 5.75 20.55
N ARG A 55 -14.44 5.69 21.32
CA ARG A 55 -13.75 4.44 21.67
C ARG A 55 -14.49 3.63 22.74
N ASP A 56 -15.25 4.29 23.59
CA ASP A 56 -15.96 3.69 24.74
C ASP A 56 -17.40 3.24 24.38
N ALA A 57 -17.77 3.27 23.09
CA ALA A 57 -19.11 2.96 22.58
C ALA A 57 -19.41 1.46 22.44
#